data_AF-A0A954NCD7-F1
#
_entry.id   AF-A0A954NCD7-F1
#
_cell.length_a   1.000
_cell.length_b   1.000
_cell.length_c   1.000
_cell.angle_alpha   90.00
_cell.angle_beta   90.00
_cell.angle_gamma   90.00
#
_symmetry.space_group_name_H-M   'P 1'
#
loop_
_entity.id
_entity.type
_entity.pdbx_description
1 polymer ?
#
loop_
_entity_poly.entity_id
_entity_poly.type
_entity_poly.pdbx_seq_one_letter_code
_entity_poly.pdbx_strand_id
1 'polypeptide(L)'
;MTQTIHPTSFDDAGFEAFISERGEPDWVADIRRQAWSVFSALDFPAGRGEEWSRTDIRTFHLDQFQLPAGDVSCDDLPPALLAEGVDLGGRLVSHNSRSVVGELDPVLADRGVVFTSLDQAAAEHGDLLKEFLFSGDEAPAD
;
A
#
# COMPACT_ATOMS: atom_id res chain seq x y z
N MET A 1 11.19 -18.58 -10.93
CA MET A 1 11.54 -17.15 -11.09
C MET A 1 12.37 -16.74 -9.90
N THR A 2 13.51 -16.10 -10.13
CA THR A 2 14.42 -15.65 -9.07
C THR A 2 14.04 -14.22 -8.72
N GLN A 3 13.36 -14.02 -7.59
CA GLN A 3 13.07 -12.68 -7.09
C GLN A 3 14.39 -12.03 -6.68
N THR A 4 14.68 -10.86 -7.23
CA THR A 4 15.79 -10.04 -6.75
C THR A 4 15.35 -9.41 -5.44
N ILE A 5 16.25 -9.33 -4.46
CA ILE A 5 15.99 -8.73 -3.15
C ILE A 5 16.82 -7.44 -3.11
N HIS A 6 16.19 -6.29 -2.86
CA HIS A 6 16.93 -5.08 -2.53
C HIS A 6 17.27 -5.13 -1.03
N PRO A 7 18.50 -4.72 -0.63
CA PRO A 7 18.91 -4.68 0.76
C PRO A 7 18.29 -3.47 1.48
N THR A 8 16.97 -3.35 1.44
CA THR A 8 16.24 -2.32 2.18
C THR A 8 15.85 -2.91 3.52
N SER A 9 16.54 -2.49 4.57
CA SER A 9 16.27 -2.85 5.96
C SER A 9 15.06 -2.08 6.52
N PHE A 10 14.40 -2.65 7.52
CA PHE A 10 13.35 -1.97 8.29
C PHE A 10 13.97 -1.06 9.37
N ASP A 11 14.77 -0.08 8.92
CA ASP A 11 15.38 0.98 9.71
C ASP A 11 15.19 2.34 9.03
N ASP A 12 15.69 3.43 9.65
CA ASP A 12 15.52 4.79 9.12
C ASP A 12 16.13 4.98 7.72
N ALA A 13 17.28 4.34 7.45
CA ALA A 13 17.95 4.47 6.16
C ALA A 13 17.18 3.74 5.06
N GLY A 14 16.71 2.52 5.36
CA GLY A 14 15.87 1.76 4.44
C GLY A 14 14.51 2.42 4.22
N PHE A 15 13.92 3.00 5.25
CA PHE A 15 12.69 3.77 5.13
C PHE A 15 12.84 4.99 4.20
N GLU A 16 13.86 5.83 4.39
CA GLU A 16 14.07 7.00 3.51
C GLU A 16 14.41 6.59 2.07
N ALA A 17 15.18 5.51 1.87
CA ALA A 17 15.41 4.95 0.54
C ALA A 17 14.09 4.50 -0.12
N PHE A 18 13.23 3.81 0.63
CA PHE A 18 11.91 3.38 0.16
C PHE A 18 11.02 4.56 -0.23
N ILE A 19 10.91 5.59 0.61
CA ILE A 19 10.10 6.78 0.29
C ILE A 19 10.65 7.51 -0.94
N SER A 20 11.97 7.66 -1.04
CA SER A 20 12.60 8.32 -2.19
C SER A 20 12.39 7.58 -3.50
N GLU A 21 12.35 6.23 -3.48
CA GLU A 21 12.15 5.43 -4.69
C GLU A 21 10.73 5.58 -5.26
N ARG A 22 9.73 5.83 -4.41
CA ARG A 22 8.32 5.87 -4.84
C ARG A 22 7.92 7.14 -5.58
N GLY A 23 8.68 8.23 -5.42
CA GLY A 23 8.38 9.50 -6.11
C GLY A 23 7.00 10.08 -5.76
N GLU A 24 6.51 9.83 -4.55
CA GLU A 24 5.20 10.32 -4.10
C GLU A 24 5.22 11.85 -3.86
N PRO A 25 4.05 12.53 -3.94
CA PRO A 25 3.95 13.93 -3.54
C PRO A 25 4.37 14.15 -2.08
N ASP A 26 4.96 15.31 -1.80
CA ASP A 26 5.52 15.64 -0.47
C ASP A 26 4.52 15.42 0.67
N TRP A 27 3.26 15.78 0.48
CA TRP A 27 2.23 15.63 1.52
C TRP A 27 1.97 14.15 1.89
N VAL A 28 2.12 13.22 0.95
CA VAL A 28 2.01 11.78 1.21
C VAL A 28 3.26 11.28 1.92
N ALA A 29 4.43 11.72 1.45
CA ALA A 29 5.71 11.38 2.06
C ALA A 29 5.78 11.84 3.53
N ASP A 30 5.24 13.02 3.84
CA ASP A 30 5.18 13.57 5.19
C ASP A 30 4.27 12.75 6.11
N ILE A 31 3.09 12.32 5.63
CA ILE A 31 2.21 11.41 6.39
C ILE A 31 2.94 10.10 6.69
N ARG A 32 3.68 9.54 5.72
CA ARG A 32 4.46 8.32 5.93
C ARG A 32 5.58 8.52 6.94
N ARG A 33 6.31 9.64 6.89
CA ARG A 33 7.34 9.99 7.88
C ARG A 33 6.76 10.13 9.28
N GLN A 34 5.58 10.74 9.40
CA GLN A 34 4.87 10.84 10.67
C GLN A 34 4.51 9.45 11.21
N ALA A 35 3.95 8.57 10.36
CA ALA A 35 3.63 7.20 10.75
C ALA A 35 4.87 6.41 11.15
N TRP A 36 5.98 6.55 10.41
CA TRP A 36 7.26 5.92 10.73
C TRP A 36 7.80 6.41 12.08
N SER A 37 7.77 7.72 12.33
CA SER A 37 8.19 8.29 13.62
C SER A 37 7.37 7.76 14.79
N VAL A 38 6.05 7.60 14.61
CA VAL A 38 5.18 7.01 15.65
C VAL A 38 5.52 5.53 15.84
N PHE A 39 5.64 4.78 14.75
CA PHE A 39 6.00 3.35 14.79
C PHE A 39 7.31 3.11 15.52
N SER A 40 8.37 3.86 15.19
CA SER A 40 9.70 3.72 15.79
C SER A 40 9.76 4.16 17.26
N ALA A 41 8.81 4.99 17.72
CA ALA A 41 8.71 5.43 19.11
C ALA A 41 7.89 4.48 19.98
N LEU A 42 7.07 3.60 19.39
CA LEU A 42 6.26 2.63 20.12
C LEU A 42 7.07 1.37 20.42
N ASP A 43 6.94 0.87 21.65
CA ASP A 43 7.49 -0.43 22.01
C ASP A 43 6.79 -1.54 21.21
N PHE A 44 7.56 -2.57 20.85
CA PHE A 44 6.98 -3.75 20.21
C PHE A 44 5.94 -4.39 21.14
N PRO A 45 4.78 -4.83 20.63
CA PRO A 45 3.68 -5.24 21.50
C PRO A 45 4.08 -6.36 22.46
N ALA A 46 3.90 -6.13 23.76
CA ALA A 46 4.05 -7.18 24.75
C ALA A 46 2.78 -8.04 24.76
N GLY A 47 2.91 -9.36 24.75
CA GLY A 47 1.78 -10.31 24.80
C GLY A 47 0.92 -10.27 26.07
N ARG A 48 1.06 -9.25 26.92
CA ARG A 48 0.24 -8.99 28.12
C ARG A 48 -0.79 -7.88 27.92
N GLY A 49 -0.76 -7.14 26.81
CA GLY A 49 -1.84 -6.22 26.44
C GLY A 49 -3.11 -7.00 26.09
N GLU A 50 -4.28 -6.44 26.38
CA GLU A 50 -5.58 -7.08 26.11
C GLU A 50 -5.75 -7.38 24.61
N GLU A 51 -5.24 -6.49 23.76
CA GLU A 51 -5.27 -6.57 22.30
C GLU A 51 -4.38 -7.69 21.75
N TRP A 52 -3.32 -8.07 22.48
CA TRP A 52 -2.32 -9.06 22.05
C TRP A 52 -2.38 -10.37 22.84
N SER A 53 -3.33 -10.50 23.77
CA SER A 53 -3.41 -11.64 24.67
C SER A 53 -3.65 -12.98 23.95
N ARG A 54 -4.11 -12.93 22.69
CA ARG A 54 -4.45 -14.11 21.86
C ARG A 54 -3.58 -14.23 20.60
N THR A 55 -2.65 -13.31 20.38
CA THR A 55 -1.81 -13.29 19.18
C THR A 55 -0.34 -13.21 19.58
N ASP A 56 0.39 -14.31 19.40
CA ASP A 56 1.82 -14.37 19.67
C ASP A 56 2.62 -13.89 18.44
N ILE A 57 3.22 -12.71 18.55
CA ILE A 57 4.06 -12.10 17.51
C ILE A 57 5.56 -12.14 17.86
N ARG A 58 5.97 -12.86 18.90
CA ARG A 58 7.39 -12.88 19.34
C ARG A 58 8.36 -13.43 18.31
N THR A 59 7.86 -14.25 17.39
CA THR A 59 8.63 -14.83 16.28
C THR A 59 8.67 -13.93 15.05
N PHE A 60 7.97 -12.79 15.07
CA PHE A 60 7.95 -11.85 13.97
C PHE A 60 9.14 -10.90 14.07
N HIS A 61 10.26 -11.30 13.47
CA HIS A 61 11.51 -10.55 13.44
C HIS A 61 11.57 -9.66 12.19
N LEU A 62 11.13 -8.40 12.33
CA LEU A 62 11.06 -7.42 11.23
C LEU A 62 12.39 -7.25 10.48
N ASP A 63 13.51 -7.31 11.20
CA ASP A 63 14.87 -7.19 10.68
C ASP A 63 15.27 -8.34 9.72
N GLN A 64 14.54 -9.46 9.75
CA GLN A 64 14.77 -10.59 8.85
C GLN A 64 13.98 -10.50 7.54
N PHE A 65 13.07 -9.53 7.43
CA PHE A 65 12.32 -9.29 6.20
C PHE A 65 13.05 -8.27 5.33
N GLN A 66 12.79 -8.33 4.03
CA GLN A 66 13.31 -7.40 3.04
C GLN A 66 12.15 -6.98 2.14
N LEU A 67 12.24 -5.77 1.60
CA LEU A 67 11.29 -5.35 0.60
C LEU A 67 11.52 -6.15 -0.69
N PRO A 68 10.45 -6.69 -1.29
CA PRO A 68 10.58 -7.36 -2.57
C PRO A 68 11.05 -6.38 -3.64
N ALA A 69 12.01 -6.81 -4.47
CA ALA A 69 12.56 -5.99 -5.54
C ALA A 69 12.21 -6.53 -6.93
N GLY A 70 12.29 -5.62 -7.90
CA GLY A 70 12.01 -5.89 -9.31
C GLY A 70 10.56 -5.63 -9.69
N ASP A 71 10.39 -5.15 -10.91
CA ASP A 71 9.08 -5.02 -11.52
C ASP A 71 8.62 -6.38 -12.04
N VAL A 72 7.32 -6.65 -11.92
CA VAL A 72 6.70 -7.88 -12.39
C VAL A 72 5.70 -7.52 -13.47
N SER A 73 5.77 -8.22 -14.61
CA SER A 73 4.78 -8.07 -15.68
C SER A 73 3.45 -8.70 -15.25
N CYS A 74 2.34 -8.15 -15.73
CA CYS A 74 1.03 -8.77 -15.52
C CYS A 74 0.99 -10.23 -16.01
N ASP A 75 1.71 -10.54 -17.10
CA ASP A 75 1.74 -11.90 -17.69
C ASP A 75 2.36 -12.94 -16.75
N ASP A 76 3.16 -12.50 -15.78
CA ASP A 76 3.83 -13.34 -14.79
C ASP A 76 2.97 -13.55 -13.52
N LEU A 77 1.81 -12.88 -13.43
CA LEU A 77 0.92 -12.96 -12.27
C LEU A 77 -0.12 -14.09 -12.44
N PRO A 78 -0.49 -14.77 -11.34
CA PRO A 78 -1.56 -15.76 -11.40
C PRO A 78 -2.89 -15.10 -11.82
N PRO A 79 -3.78 -15.83 -12.51
CA PRO A 79 -5.07 -15.28 -12.90
C PRO A 79 -5.89 -14.87 -11.67
N ALA A 80 -6.62 -13.76 -11.78
CA ALA A 80 -7.46 -13.26 -10.71
C ALA A 80 -8.61 -14.25 -10.43
N LEU A 81 -8.74 -14.67 -9.16
CA LEU A 81 -9.72 -15.68 -8.73
C LEU A 81 -11.19 -15.23 -8.91
N LEU A 82 -11.45 -13.93 -9.05
CA LEU A 82 -12.79 -13.34 -9.15
C LEU A 82 -13.08 -12.67 -10.50
N ALA A 83 -12.25 -12.92 -11.52
CA ALA A 83 -12.43 -12.31 -12.84
C ALA A 83 -13.16 -13.22 -13.85
N GLU A 84 -13.33 -14.51 -13.55
CA GLU A 84 -13.94 -15.45 -14.49
C GLU A 84 -15.47 -15.32 -14.50
N GLY A 85 -16.04 -15.08 -15.69
CA GLY A 85 -17.49 -14.99 -15.89
C GLY A 85 -18.14 -13.70 -15.38
N VAL A 86 -17.35 -12.68 -15.04
CA VAL A 86 -17.82 -11.37 -14.57
C VAL A 86 -17.48 -10.31 -15.60
N ASP A 87 -18.45 -9.46 -15.91
CA ASP A 87 -18.22 -8.24 -16.68
C ASP A 87 -17.75 -7.13 -15.74
N LEU A 88 -16.45 -6.82 -15.78
CA LEU A 88 -15.82 -5.89 -14.86
C LEU A 88 -15.91 -4.45 -15.41
N GLY A 89 -16.57 -3.57 -14.67
CA GLY A 89 -16.53 -2.13 -14.96
C GLY A 89 -15.15 -1.50 -14.75
N GLY A 90 -14.26 -2.15 -14.00
CA GLY A 90 -12.86 -1.76 -13.84
C GLY A 90 -12.07 -2.83 -13.11
N ARG A 91 -10.74 -2.81 -13.28
CA ARG A 91 -9.81 -3.78 -12.68
C ARG A 91 -8.51 -3.10 -12.30
N LEU A 92 -8.09 -3.28 -11.06
CA LEU A 92 -6.76 -2.89 -10.59
C LEU A 92 -6.05 -4.15 -10.12
N VAL A 93 -4.82 -4.38 -10.60
CA VAL A 93 -3.96 -5.48 -10.16
C VAL A 93 -2.73 -4.89 -9.52
N SER A 94 -2.46 -5.27 -8.28
CA SER A 94 -1.27 -4.88 -7.55
C SER A 94 -0.41 -6.08 -7.20
N HIS A 95 0.89 -5.92 -7.30
CA HIS A 95 1.88 -6.90 -6.85
C HIS A 95 2.91 -6.18 -5.98
N ASN A 96 3.19 -6.70 -4.79
CA ASN A 96 4.17 -6.13 -3.86
C ASN A 96 3.96 -4.63 -3.59
N SER A 97 2.71 -4.21 -3.41
CA SER A 97 2.32 -2.81 -3.18
C SER A 97 2.57 -1.83 -4.34
N ARG A 98 2.80 -2.35 -5.56
CA ARG A 98 2.83 -1.58 -6.81
C ARG A 98 1.66 -1.97 -7.71
N SER A 99 1.03 -0.99 -8.34
CA SER A 99 0.03 -1.25 -9.38
C SER A 99 0.72 -1.74 -10.65
N VAL A 100 0.20 -2.81 -11.26
CA VAL A 100 0.74 -3.42 -12.49
C VAL A 100 -0.26 -3.29 -13.64
N VAL A 101 -1.56 -3.32 -13.33
CA VAL A 101 -2.64 -3.14 -14.32
C VAL A 101 -3.70 -2.21 -13.73
N GLY A 102 -4.13 -1.25 -14.53
CA GLY A 102 -5.32 -0.43 -14.29
C GLY A 102 -6.18 -0.40 -15.55
N GLU A 103 -7.41 -0.86 -15.44
CA GLU A 103 -8.40 -0.89 -16.52
C GLU A 103 -9.72 -0.33 -16.00
N LEU A 104 -10.41 0.40 -16.86
CA LEU A 104 -11.72 0.98 -16.60
C LEU A 104 -12.54 0.89 -17.89
N ASP A 105 -13.82 0.52 -17.76
CA ASP A 105 -14.76 0.55 -18.88
C ASP A 105 -14.77 1.95 -19.51
N PRO A 106 -14.52 2.09 -20.82
CA PRO A 106 -14.53 3.38 -21.50
C PRO A 106 -15.82 4.18 -21.30
N VAL A 107 -16.98 3.51 -21.19
CA VAL A 107 -18.28 4.16 -20.95
C VAL A 107 -18.32 4.80 -19.57
N LEU A 108 -17.66 4.21 -18.57
CA LEU A 108 -17.55 4.80 -17.23
C LEU A 108 -16.52 5.94 -17.20
N ALA A 109 -15.40 5.78 -17.91
CA ALA A 109 -14.40 6.83 -18.07
C ALA A 109 -15.01 8.09 -18.72
N ASP A 110 -15.80 7.94 -19.79
CA ASP A 110 -16.51 9.03 -20.47
C ASP A 110 -17.55 9.73 -19.57
N ARG A 111 -18.01 9.06 -18.51
CA ARG A 111 -18.90 9.63 -17.49
C ARG A 111 -18.15 10.33 -16.36
N GLY A 112 -16.82 10.40 -16.44
CA GLY A 112 -15.96 11.05 -15.45
C GLY A 112 -15.59 10.18 -14.25
N VAL A 113 -15.76 8.86 -14.35
CA VAL A 113 -15.26 7.95 -13.30
C VAL A 113 -13.75 7.91 -13.34
N VAL A 114 -13.11 8.19 -12.21
CA VAL A 114 -11.67 7.99 -12.00
C VAL A 114 -11.48 6.69 -11.22
N PHE A 115 -10.80 5.72 -11.83
CA PHE A 115 -10.49 4.43 -11.22
C PHE A 115 -9.00 4.14 -11.42
N THR A 116 -8.21 4.35 -10.37
CA THR A 116 -6.74 4.24 -10.42
C THR A 116 -6.16 3.87 -9.06
N SER A 117 -4.86 3.57 -9.01
CA SER A 117 -4.17 3.25 -7.75
C SER A 117 -3.97 4.48 -6.88
N LEU A 118 -3.76 4.28 -5.58
CA LEU A 118 -3.65 5.38 -4.62
C LEU A 118 -2.44 6.30 -4.89
N ASP A 119 -1.32 5.74 -5.33
CA ASP A 119 -0.12 6.48 -5.71
C ASP A 119 -0.35 7.36 -6.94
N GLN A 120 -1.01 6.83 -7.97
CA GLN A 120 -1.39 7.62 -9.14
C GLN A 120 -2.46 8.67 -8.79
N ALA A 121 -3.47 8.32 -8.00
CA ALA A 121 -4.47 9.25 -7.51
C ALA A 121 -3.86 10.39 -6.69
N ALA A 122 -2.83 10.10 -5.87
CA ALA A 122 -2.12 11.13 -5.12
C ALA A 122 -1.36 12.09 -6.03
N ALA A 123 -0.76 11.58 -7.12
CA ALA A 123 -0.03 12.39 -8.08
C ALA A 123 -0.95 13.24 -8.98
N GLU A 124 -2.04 12.65 -9.47
CA GLU A 124 -2.93 13.26 -10.48
C GLU A 124 -4.10 14.03 -9.86
N HIS A 125 -4.55 13.63 -8.66
CA HIS A 125 -5.73 14.16 -7.98
C HIS A 125 -5.45 14.54 -6.52
N GLY A 126 -4.21 14.97 -6.24
CA GLY A 126 -3.69 15.19 -4.88
C GLY A 126 -4.54 16.12 -4.00
N ASP A 127 -5.06 17.22 -4.54
CA ASP A 127 -5.89 18.17 -3.76
C ASP A 127 -7.17 17.52 -3.24
N LEU A 128 -7.88 16.81 -4.12
CA LEU A 128 -9.10 16.09 -3.77
C LEU A 128 -8.79 14.93 -2.83
N LEU A 129 -7.74 14.15 -3.13
CA LEU A 129 -7.37 13.03 -2.29
C LEU A 129 -6.97 13.49 -0.89
N LYS A 130 -6.23 14.60 -0.76
CA LYS A 130 -5.83 15.16 0.54
C LYS A 130 -7.02 15.62 1.38
N GLU A 131 -8.11 16.08 0.76
CA GLU A 131 -9.33 16.46 1.46
C GLU A 131 -10.02 15.25 2.11
N PHE A 132 -10.04 14.10 1.43
CA PHE A 132 -10.82 12.93 1.85
C PHE A 132 -10.00 11.78 2.46
N LEU A 133 -8.71 11.71 2.20
CA LEU A 133 -7.86 10.64 2.70
C LEU A 133 -7.68 10.79 4.22
N PHE A 134 -8.08 9.74 4.96
CA PHE A 134 -8.13 9.73 6.43
C PHE A 134 -9.13 10.70 7.07
N SER A 135 -10.07 11.27 6.31
CA SER A 135 -11.12 12.17 6.82
C SER A 135 -12.40 11.44 7.22
N GLY A 136 -12.38 10.11 7.34
CA GLY A 136 -13.58 9.32 7.59
C GLY A 136 -14.25 9.74 8.89
N ASP A 137 -15.50 10.20 8.80
CA ASP A 137 -16.41 10.25 9.94
C ASP A 137 -16.40 8.86 10.59
N GLU A 138 -15.95 8.78 11.84
CA GLU A 138 -16.20 7.60 12.66
C GLU A 138 -17.72 7.38 12.63
N ALA A 139 -18.16 6.25 12.03
CA ALA A 139 -19.52 5.79 12.30
C ALA A 139 -19.65 5.71 13.82
N PRO A 140 -20.67 6.36 14.44
CA PRO A 140 -20.80 6.35 15.88
C PRO A 140 -20.78 4.90 16.35
N ALA A 141 -19.92 4.60 17.32
CA ALA A 141 -19.92 3.31 17.98
C ALA A 141 -21.32 3.09 18.58
N ASP A 142 -22.04 2.09 18.07
CA ASP A 142 -23.30 1.60 18.64
C ASP A 142 -23.12 1.13 20.09
#